data_AF-A0A090ZGY8-F1
#
_entry.id   AF-A0A090ZGY8-F1
#
_cell.length_a   1.000
_cell.length_b   1.000
_cell.length_c   1.000
_cell.angle_alpha   90.00
_cell.angle_beta   90.00
_cell.angle_gamma   90.00
#
_symmetry.space_group_name_H-M   'P 1'
#
loop_
_entity.id
_entity.type
_entity.pdbx_description
1 polymer ?
#
loop_
_entity_poly.entity_id
_entity_poly.type
_entity_poly.pdbx_seq_one_letter_code
_entity_poly.pdbx_strand_id
1 'polypeptide(L)'
;METADEENESQGKDLLDSKGLEGMDASDWEKVHLSHKDFKAFLDELAKPTEDGEETPFKSAAMVDDQTIEFVLDPAESGGELGVGIMTALFDPIIRQLYEHSDYYKNDKQPLIRFLDTDGNVLSENNEPMQTGQAE
;
A
#
# COMPACT_ATOMS: atom_id res chain seq x y z
N MET A 1 23.71 21.00 7.95
CA MET A 1 23.03 19.69 7.97
C MET A 1 21.61 19.99 8.36
N GLU A 2 20.78 20.29 7.36
CA GLU A 2 19.37 20.60 7.56
C GLU A 2 18.63 19.29 7.83
N THR A 3 18.12 19.17 9.05
CA THR A 3 17.05 18.25 9.40
C THR A 3 15.75 18.88 8.89
N ALA A 4 15.43 18.64 7.62
CA ALA A 4 14.10 18.89 7.07
C ALA A 4 13.29 17.60 7.14
N ASP A 5 13.02 17.16 8.37
CA ASP A 5 11.79 16.42 8.66
C ASP A 5 10.74 17.52 8.84
N GLU A 6 10.39 18.21 7.74
CA GLU A 6 9.14 18.95 7.73
C GLU A 6 8.06 17.87 7.79
N GLU A 7 7.38 17.77 8.94
CA GLU A 7 6.09 17.09 9.07
C GLU A 7 5.13 17.75 8.07
N ASN A 8 5.25 17.39 6.79
CA ASN A 8 4.37 17.89 5.77
C ASN A 8 3.00 17.26 6.05
N GLU A 9 2.01 18.08 6.35
CA GLU A 9 0.67 17.59 6.62
C GLU A 9 0.11 16.93 5.36
N SER A 10 -0.55 15.78 5.52
CA SER A 10 -1.22 15.14 4.38
C SER A 10 -2.28 16.05 3.78
N GLN A 11 -2.42 15.98 2.45
CA GLN A 11 -3.43 16.70 1.68
C GLN A 11 -4.43 15.70 1.08
N GLY A 12 -5.69 16.09 1.00
CA GLY A 12 -6.72 15.27 0.34
C GLY A 12 -7.14 14.01 1.11
N LYS A 13 -6.80 13.89 2.39
CA LYS A 13 -7.18 12.72 3.21
C LYS A 13 -8.70 12.55 3.31
N ASP A 14 -9.45 13.62 3.57
CA ASP A 14 -10.91 13.58 3.59
C ASP A 14 -11.54 13.12 2.26
N LEU A 15 -10.87 13.40 1.13
CA LEU A 15 -11.31 12.95 -0.19
C LEU A 15 -11.12 11.44 -0.32
N LEU A 16 -9.97 10.93 0.13
CA LEU A 16 -9.65 9.50 0.16
C LEU A 16 -10.63 8.74 1.05
N ASP A 17 -10.89 9.24 2.26
CA ASP A 17 -11.85 8.65 3.20
C ASP A 17 -13.29 8.67 2.66
N SER A 18 -13.68 9.75 1.97
CA SER A 18 -15.05 9.89 1.45
C SER A 18 -15.32 9.07 0.20
N LYS A 19 -14.35 8.95 -0.72
CA LYS A 19 -14.54 8.24 -2.00
C LYS A 19 -14.09 6.79 -1.94
N GLY A 20 -13.18 6.46 -1.02
CA GLY A 20 -12.49 5.18 -1.00
C GLY A 20 -11.52 5.02 -2.18
N LEU A 21 -10.58 4.09 -2.06
CA LEU A 21 -9.51 3.88 -3.05
C LEU A 21 -10.03 3.55 -4.45
N GLU A 22 -11.12 2.77 -4.53
CA GLU A 22 -11.74 2.35 -5.78
C GLU A 22 -12.61 3.45 -6.43
N GLY A 23 -12.99 4.48 -5.67
CA GLY A 23 -13.85 5.58 -6.13
C GLY A 23 -13.09 6.83 -6.62
N MET A 24 -11.76 6.82 -6.53
CA MET A 24 -10.89 7.93 -6.89
C MET A 24 -10.62 7.96 -8.41
N ASP A 25 -10.82 9.11 -9.04
CA ASP A 25 -10.39 9.36 -10.41
C ASP A 25 -9.03 10.07 -10.47
N ALA A 26 -8.45 10.19 -11.68
CA ALA A 26 -7.12 10.79 -11.85
C ALA A 26 -7.01 12.22 -11.27
N SER A 27 -8.07 13.03 -11.39
CA SER A 27 -8.08 14.39 -10.86
C SER A 27 -8.33 14.47 -9.35
N ASP A 28 -8.80 13.38 -8.73
CA ASP A 28 -8.81 13.26 -7.27
C ASP A 28 -7.41 12.95 -6.74
N TRP A 29 -6.70 12.03 -7.40
CA TRP A 29 -5.34 11.64 -7.03
C TRP A 29 -4.35 12.82 -7.07
N GLU A 30 -4.49 13.74 -8.02
CA GLU A 30 -3.70 14.99 -8.06
C GLU A 30 -3.84 15.87 -6.81
N LYS A 31 -4.86 15.64 -5.98
CA LYS A 31 -5.12 16.40 -4.74
C LYS A 31 -4.72 15.63 -3.49
N VAL A 32 -4.33 14.37 -3.63
CA VAL A 32 -3.90 13.50 -2.54
C VAL A 32 -2.39 13.52 -2.45
N HIS A 33 -1.91 13.81 -1.25
CA HIS A 33 -0.50 13.70 -0.89
C HIS A 33 -0.41 13.20 0.55
N LEU A 34 0.21 12.06 0.78
CA LEU A 34 0.31 11.44 2.10
C LEU A 34 1.69 11.69 2.72
N SER A 35 1.68 12.17 3.97
CA SER A 35 2.88 12.23 4.79
C SER A 35 3.43 10.83 5.05
N HIS A 36 4.72 10.70 5.38
CA HIS A 36 5.29 9.41 5.80
C HIS A 36 4.48 8.76 6.93
N LYS A 37 4.02 9.59 7.87
CA LYS A 37 3.24 9.16 9.03
C LYS A 37 1.88 8.63 8.63
N ASP A 38 1.16 9.34 7.76
CA ASP A 38 -0.18 8.94 7.32
C ASP A 38 -0.12 7.73 6.39
N PHE A 39 0.88 7.63 5.52
CA PHE A 39 1.09 6.45 4.68
C PHE A 39 1.37 5.20 5.54
N LYS A 40 2.25 5.30 6.54
CA LYS A 40 2.50 4.21 7.50
C LYS A 40 1.25 3.86 8.31
N ALA A 41 0.49 4.86 8.75
CA ALA A 41 -0.76 4.62 9.46
C ALA A 41 -1.76 3.89 8.56
N PHE A 42 -1.88 4.25 7.29
CA PHE A 42 -2.71 3.54 6.33
C PHE A 42 -2.30 2.06 6.19
N LEU A 43 -1.01 1.76 6.05
CA LEU A 43 -0.53 0.38 6.02
C LEU A 43 -0.88 -0.37 7.30
N ASP A 44 -0.67 0.23 8.47
CA ASP A 44 -1.01 -0.37 9.78
C ASP A 44 -2.50 -0.68 9.90
N GLU A 45 -3.38 0.18 9.38
CA GLU A 45 -4.83 -0.07 9.35
C GLU A 45 -5.20 -1.29 8.49
N LEU A 46 -4.46 -1.59 7.41
CA LEU A 46 -4.74 -2.76 6.57
C LEU A 46 -4.58 -4.09 7.32
N ALA A 47 -3.83 -4.11 8.42
CA ALA A 47 -3.63 -5.28 9.26
C ALA A 47 -4.55 -5.30 10.50
N LYS A 48 -5.35 -4.25 10.71
CA LYS A 48 -6.27 -4.17 11.86
C LYS A 48 -7.64 -4.75 11.53
N PRO A 49 -8.26 -5.48 12.47
CA PRO A 49 -9.63 -5.95 12.31
C PRO A 49 -10.56 -4.78 11.97
N THR A 50 -11.57 -5.04 11.13
CA THR A 50 -12.59 -4.04 10.83
C THR A 50 -13.40 -3.68 12.08
N GLU A 51 -14.15 -2.58 12.06
CA GLU A 51 -15.00 -2.17 13.21
C GLU A 51 -16.03 -3.25 13.59
N ASP A 52 -16.44 -4.09 12.63
CA ASP A 52 -17.33 -5.23 12.83
C ASP A 52 -16.62 -6.48 13.39
N GLY A 53 -15.30 -6.41 13.59
CA GLY A 53 -14.46 -7.47 14.14
C GLY A 53 -14.08 -8.56 13.12
N GLU A 54 -14.24 -8.29 11.82
CA GLU A 54 -13.75 -9.21 10.78
C GLU A 54 -12.23 -9.16 10.69
N GLU A 55 -11.61 -10.34 10.66
CA GLU A 55 -10.15 -10.46 10.50
C GLU A 55 -9.74 -10.04 9.09
N THR A 56 -8.67 -9.26 9.01
CA THR A 56 -8.04 -8.90 7.74
C THR A 56 -7.20 -10.06 7.22
N PRO A 57 -6.98 -10.14 5.89
CA PRO A 57 -6.06 -11.14 5.33
C PRO A 57 -4.60 -10.89 5.73
N PHE A 58 -4.25 -9.68 6.16
CA PHE A 58 -2.90 -9.31 6.56
C PHE A 58 -2.73 -9.38 8.08
N LYS A 59 -1.66 -10.07 8.51
CA LYS A 59 -1.17 -10.08 9.89
C LYS A 59 -0.32 -8.84 10.20
N SER A 60 0.34 -8.28 9.19
CA SER A 60 1.01 -6.98 9.26
C SER A 60 1.23 -6.39 7.87
N ALA A 61 1.28 -5.07 7.78
CA ALA A 61 1.72 -4.35 6.58
C ALA A 61 2.56 -3.14 7.00
N ALA A 62 3.77 -3.00 6.46
CA ALA A 62 4.68 -1.95 6.90
C ALA A 62 5.71 -1.56 5.84
N MET A 63 6.17 -0.30 5.91
CA MET A 63 7.43 0.13 5.33
C MET A 63 8.58 -0.43 6.17
N VAL A 64 9.42 -1.29 5.60
CA VAL A 64 10.62 -1.81 6.29
C VAL A 64 11.87 -0.96 6.02
N ASP A 65 11.84 -0.22 4.91
CA ASP A 65 12.76 0.86 4.58
C ASP A 65 12.03 1.89 3.71
N ASP A 66 12.73 2.90 3.19
CA ASP A 66 12.12 4.00 2.41
C ASP A 66 11.59 3.56 1.03
N GLN A 67 11.85 2.34 0.57
CA GLN A 67 11.46 1.84 -0.75
C GLN A 67 10.86 0.42 -0.74
N THR A 68 10.80 -0.24 0.42
CA THR A 68 10.28 -1.62 0.54
C THR A 68 9.06 -1.67 1.45
N ILE A 69 7.95 -2.19 0.92
CA ILE A 69 6.72 -2.47 1.65
C ILE A 69 6.60 -3.98 1.81
N GLU A 70 6.37 -4.44 3.03
CA GLU A 70 6.15 -5.85 3.32
C GLU A 70 4.75 -6.07 3.90
N PHE A 71 4.04 -7.03 3.31
CA PHE A 71 2.77 -7.56 3.79
C PHE A 71 3.00 -8.99 4.29
N VAL A 72 2.57 -9.30 5.50
CA VAL A 72 2.59 -10.64 6.06
C VAL A 72 1.17 -11.17 6.09
N LEU A 73 0.97 -12.37 5.57
CA LEU A 73 -0.32 -13.06 5.56
C LEU A 73 -0.13 -14.55 5.83
N ASP A 74 -1.19 -15.22 6.27
CA ASP A 74 -1.18 -16.68 6.37
C ASP A 74 -1.79 -17.26 5.08
N PRO A 75 -1.03 -18.04 4.28
CA PRO A 75 -1.56 -18.61 3.06
C PRO A 75 -2.76 -19.52 3.29
N ALA A 76 -2.81 -20.26 4.40
CA ALA A 76 -3.93 -21.16 4.69
C ALA A 76 -5.22 -20.38 4.99
N GLU A 77 -5.13 -19.28 5.73
CA GLU A 77 -6.26 -18.38 5.99
C GLU A 77 -6.65 -17.59 4.73
N SER A 78 -5.68 -17.32 3.85
CA SER A 78 -5.89 -16.57 2.61
C SER A 78 -6.41 -17.43 1.45
N GLY A 79 -6.69 -18.73 1.63
CA GLY A 79 -7.20 -19.60 0.57
C GLY A 79 -6.13 -20.29 -0.30
N GLY A 80 -4.93 -20.49 0.25
CA GLY A 80 -3.78 -21.09 -0.40
C GLY A 80 -3.15 -20.19 -1.47
N GLU A 81 -2.29 -20.76 -2.32
CA GLU A 81 -1.56 -20.03 -3.37
C GLU A 81 -2.47 -19.20 -4.28
N LEU A 82 -3.66 -19.72 -4.63
CA LEU A 82 -4.63 -18.99 -5.45
C LEU A 82 -5.12 -17.71 -4.76
N GLY A 83 -5.48 -17.81 -3.48
CA GLY A 83 -5.98 -16.65 -2.75
C GLY A 83 -4.88 -15.63 -2.46
N VAL A 84 -3.65 -16.08 -2.20
CA VAL A 84 -2.46 -15.20 -2.16
C VAL A 84 -2.28 -14.45 -3.48
N GLY A 85 -2.40 -15.15 -4.62
CA GLY A 85 -2.30 -14.53 -5.94
C GLY A 85 -3.38 -13.47 -6.19
N ILE A 86 -4.62 -13.74 -5.79
CA ILE A 86 -5.74 -12.78 -5.90
C ILE A 86 -5.49 -11.55 -5.03
N MET A 87 -5.09 -11.74 -3.77
CA MET A 87 -4.79 -10.65 -2.84
C MET A 87 -3.62 -9.79 -3.35
N THR A 88 -2.56 -10.42 -3.82
CA THR A 88 -1.40 -9.70 -4.38
C THR A 88 -1.81 -8.86 -5.58
N ALA A 89 -2.59 -9.42 -6.51
CA ALA A 89 -3.06 -8.72 -7.69
C ALA A 89 -4.04 -7.56 -7.37
N LEU A 90 -4.81 -7.68 -6.29
CA LEU A 90 -5.74 -6.64 -5.84
C LEU A 90 -5.01 -5.49 -5.15
N PHE A 91 -4.11 -5.79 -4.21
CA PHE A 91 -3.48 -4.77 -3.37
C PHE A 91 -2.26 -4.11 -4.00
N ASP A 92 -1.44 -4.82 -4.79
CA ASP A 92 -0.24 -4.23 -5.43
C ASP A 92 -0.52 -2.89 -6.14
N PRO A 93 -1.51 -2.77 -7.06
CA PRO A 93 -1.77 -1.51 -7.74
C PRO A 93 -2.26 -0.41 -6.79
N ILE A 94 -3.10 -0.75 -5.80
CA ILE A 94 -3.66 0.21 -4.85
C ILE A 94 -2.54 0.82 -3.98
N ILE A 95 -1.66 -0.03 -3.45
CA ILE A 95 -0.55 0.40 -2.61
C ILE A 95 0.47 1.20 -3.40
N ARG A 96 0.72 0.81 -4.66
CA ARG A 96 1.61 1.52 -5.57
C ARG A 96 1.09 2.92 -5.89
N GLN A 97 -0.20 3.05 -6.19
CA GLN A 97 -0.86 4.35 -6.39
C GLN A 97 -0.74 5.24 -5.14
N LEU A 98 -1.04 4.70 -3.95
CA LEU A 98 -0.88 5.47 -2.71
C LEU A 98 0.58 5.89 -2.46
N TYR A 99 1.53 5.01 -2.78
CA TYR A 99 2.95 5.29 -2.62
C TYR A 99 3.40 6.44 -3.51
N GLU A 100 2.99 6.44 -4.79
CA GLU A 100 3.25 7.53 -5.76
C GLU A 100 2.74 8.89 -5.28
N HIS A 101 1.66 8.88 -4.50
CA HIS A 101 1.05 10.05 -3.87
C HIS A 101 1.49 10.25 -2.41
N SER A 102 2.73 9.88 -2.06
CA SER A 102 3.26 10.04 -0.71
C SER A 102 4.67 10.64 -0.68
N ASP A 103 5.10 11.09 0.50
CA ASP A 103 6.48 11.56 0.74
C ASP A 103 7.56 10.48 0.51
N TYR A 104 7.18 9.21 0.36
CA TYR A 104 8.11 8.12 0.01
C TYR A 104 8.47 8.10 -1.47
N TYR A 105 7.61 8.62 -2.36
CA TYR A 105 7.88 8.62 -3.78
C TYR A 105 8.92 9.68 -4.15
N LYS A 106 10.16 9.23 -4.37
CA LYS A 106 11.30 10.09 -4.71
C LYS A 106 11.99 9.58 -5.96
N ASN A 107 12.36 10.51 -6.85
CA ASN A 107 13.14 10.25 -8.06
C ASN A 107 12.48 9.24 -9.01
N ASP A 108 11.15 9.26 -9.10
CA ASP A 108 10.36 8.39 -9.98
C ASP A 108 10.61 6.88 -9.77
N LYS A 109 10.88 6.48 -8.51
CA LYS A 109 11.15 5.10 -8.15
C LYS A 109 9.95 4.44 -7.50
N GLN A 110 9.56 3.32 -8.08
CA GLN A 110 8.52 2.43 -7.59
C GLN A 110 8.97 1.69 -6.32
N PRO A 111 8.05 1.40 -5.39
CA PRO A 111 8.36 0.57 -4.23
C PRO A 111 8.55 -0.89 -4.67
N LEU A 112 9.41 -1.59 -3.95
CA LEU A 112 9.39 -3.05 -3.91
C LEU A 112 8.29 -3.46 -2.93
N ILE A 113 7.26 -4.14 -3.43
CA ILE A 113 6.18 -4.68 -2.61
C ILE A 113 6.41 -6.18 -2.47
N ARG A 114 6.47 -6.68 -1.24
CA ARG A 114 6.62 -8.10 -0.91
C ARG A 114 5.45 -8.61 -0.12
N PHE A 115 4.96 -9.79 -0.51
CA PHE A 115 4.02 -10.58 0.27
C PHE A 115 4.79 -11.77 0.84
N LEU A 116 4.77 -11.89 2.16
CA LEU A 116 5.50 -12.87 2.93
C LEU A 116 4.51 -13.78 3.68
N ASP A 117 4.91 -15.02 3.92
CA ASP A 117 4.24 -15.86 4.92
C ASP A 117 4.68 -15.50 6.35
N THR A 118 4.06 -16.15 7.33
CA THR A 118 4.34 -15.94 8.77
C THR A 118 5.73 -16.42 9.22
N ASP A 119 6.42 -17.23 8.39
CA ASP A 119 7.81 -17.65 8.58
C ASP A 119 8.81 -16.71 7.89
N GLY A 120 8.33 -15.71 7.14
CA GLY A 120 9.14 -14.74 6.40
C GLY A 120 9.57 -15.21 5.01
N ASN A 121 9.00 -16.29 4.47
CA ASN A 121 9.26 -16.71 3.10
C ASN A 121 8.51 -15.81 2.12
N VAL A 122 9.17 -15.44 1.03
CA VAL A 122 8.56 -14.64 -0.04
C VAL A 122 7.55 -15.49 -0.80
N LEU A 123 6.29 -15.06 -0.78
CA LEU A 123 5.21 -15.64 -1.58
C LEU A 123 5.08 -14.94 -2.93
N SER A 124 5.28 -13.62 -2.94
CA SER A 124 5.29 -12.79 -4.14
C SER A 124 6.09 -11.51 -3.89
N GLU A 125 6.74 -11.00 -4.94
CA GLU A 125 7.36 -9.68 -4.90
C GLU A 125 7.25 -8.97 -6.26
N ASN A 126 7.03 -7.66 -6.23
CA ASN A 126 6.94 -6.84 -7.44
C ASN A 126 7.51 -5.44 -7.20
N ASN A 127 8.36 -5.00 -8.13
CA ASN A 127 8.91 -3.64 -8.17
C ASN A 127 8.63 -2.91 -9.49
N GLU A 128 7.86 -3.52 -10.40
CA GLU A 128 7.48 -2.90 -11.65
C GLU A 128 6.39 -1.82 -11.40
N PRO A 129 6.39 -0.72 -12.18
CA PRO A 129 5.31 0.25 -12.13
C PRO A 129 3.97 -0.39 -12.49
N MET A 130 2.87 0.26 -12.11
CA MET A 130 1.55 -0.18 -12.55
C MET A 130 1.53 -0.25 -14.07
N GLN A 131 1.15 -1.40 -14.62
CA GLN A 131 0.84 -1.48 -16.04
C GLN A 131 -0.50 -0.76 -16.24
N THR A 132 -0.44 0.55 -16.50
CA THR A 132 -1.60 1.26 -17.00
C THR A 132 -1.94 0.64 -18.34
N GLY A 133 -3.08 -0.04 -18.44
CA GLY A 133 -3.53 -0.70 -19.66
C GLY A 133 -3.74 0.32 -20.79
N GLN A 134 -2.66 0.70 -21.47
CA GLN A 134 -2.73 1.02 -22.88
C GLN A 134 -2.72 -0.34 -23.59
N ALA A 135 -3.92 -0.87 -23.82
CA ALA A 135 -4.11 -1.75 -24.96
C ALA A 135 -3.76 -0.92 -26.20
N GLU A 136 -2.62 -1.22 -26.82
CA GLU A 136 -2.39 -0.86 -28.23
C GLU A 136 -3.36 -1.65 -29.14
#